data_AF-A0A261C3T3-F1
#
_entry.id   AF-A0A261C3T3-F1
#
_cell.length_a   1.000
_cell.length_b   1.000
_cell.length_c   1.000
_cell.angle_alpha   90.00
_cell.angle_beta   90.00
_cell.angle_gamma   90.00
#
_symmetry.space_group_name_H-M   'P 1'
#
loop_
_entity.id
_entity.type
_entity.pdbx_description
1 polymer ?
#
loop_
_entity_poly.entity_id
_entity_poly.type
_entity_poly.pdbx_seq_one_letter_code
_entity_poly.pdbx_strand_id
1 'polypeptide(L)'
;MSSDEKSFVMRHVFVDFKNLNDYTFYYSAKEFHCDIPWKLAILPKSTGLYVYLVCSKFVKSESFSIDARVEMGYFKDGEANSPKSIIPADSKQFDSDLWKELCQKSLTLSK
;
A
#
# COMPACT_ATOMS: atom_id res chain seq x y z
N MET A 1 -28.05 -8.23 9.07
CA MET A 1 -26.88 -8.94 8.51
C MET A 1 -25.66 -8.22 9.07
N SER A 2 -24.94 -8.78 10.04
CA SER A 2 -23.62 -8.23 10.37
C SER A 2 -22.74 -8.50 9.16
N SER A 3 -22.30 -7.46 8.46
CA SER A 3 -21.20 -7.64 7.52
C SER A 3 -19.96 -7.81 8.39
N ASP A 4 -19.58 -9.04 8.67
CA ASP A 4 -18.34 -9.31 9.37
C ASP A 4 -17.21 -8.74 8.49
N GLU A 5 -16.65 -7.60 8.91
CA GLU A 5 -15.55 -6.95 8.20
C GLU A 5 -14.39 -7.94 8.08
N LYS A 6 -14.02 -8.29 6.85
CA LYS A 6 -12.91 -9.22 6.61
C LYS A 6 -11.62 -8.41 6.52
N SER A 7 -10.64 -8.77 7.35
CA SER A 7 -9.29 -8.20 7.33
C SER A 7 -8.24 -9.27 7.03
N PHE A 8 -7.17 -8.90 6.36
CA PHE A 8 -6.03 -9.79 6.11
C PHE A 8 -4.72 -9.01 6.12
N VAL A 9 -3.59 -9.73 6.23
CA VAL A 9 -2.24 -9.15 6.23
C VAL A 9 -1.42 -9.84 5.14
N MET A 10 -0.77 -9.05 4.28
CA MET A 10 0.18 -9.54 3.29
C MET A 10 1.59 -9.11 3.66
N ARG A 11 2.58 -10.00 3.44
CA ARG A 11 4.00 -9.70 3.67
C ARG A 11 4.84 -10.27 2.54
N HIS A 12 5.78 -9.49 2.06
CA HIS A 12 6.72 -9.94 1.03
C HIS A 12 8.10 -9.35 1.25
N VAL A 13 9.13 -10.15 0.99
CA VAL A 13 10.54 -9.74 1.02
C VAL A 13 11.02 -9.66 -0.43
N PHE A 14 11.28 -8.44 -0.89
CA PHE A 14 11.92 -8.22 -2.19
C PHE A 14 13.43 -8.44 -2.04
N VAL A 15 13.92 -9.56 -2.59
CA VAL A 15 15.35 -9.90 -2.60
C VAL A 15 16.12 -9.08 -3.64
N ASP A 16 17.43 -8.98 -3.47
CA ASP A 16 18.34 -8.28 -4.38
C ASP A 16 17.94 -6.82 -4.68
N PHE A 17 17.39 -6.14 -3.67
CA PHE A 17 16.85 -4.78 -3.78
C PHE A 17 17.83 -3.77 -4.40
N LYS A 18 19.13 -3.96 -4.19
CA LYS A 18 20.20 -3.09 -4.73
C LYS A 18 20.37 -3.20 -6.25
N ASN A 19 19.92 -4.30 -6.85
CA ASN A 19 20.06 -4.60 -8.27
C ASN A 19 18.74 -4.36 -9.03
N LEU A 20 17.74 -3.76 -8.38
CA LEU A 20 16.49 -3.42 -9.04
C LEU A 20 16.69 -2.24 -9.99
N ASN A 21 16.07 -2.32 -11.15
CA ASN A 21 16.07 -1.28 -12.15
C ASN A 21 15.04 -0.22 -11.80
N ASP A 22 15.45 1.04 -11.93
CA ASP A 22 14.54 2.17 -11.85
C ASP A 22 13.40 2.03 -12.87
N TYR A 23 12.22 2.53 -12.50
CA TYR A 23 11.01 2.53 -13.33
C TYR A 23 10.49 1.13 -13.72
N THR A 24 11.00 0.06 -13.11
CA THR A 24 10.52 -1.31 -13.32
C THR A 24 9.63 -1.77 -12.17
N PHE A 25 8.48 -2.38 -12.48
CA PHE A 25 7.61 -2.99 -11.46
C PHE A 25 8.11 -4.38 -11.08
N TYR A 26 8.21 -4.61 -9.77
CA TYR A 26 8.51 -5.91 -9.18
C TYR A 26 7.32 -6.36 -8.35
N TYR A 27 6.87 -7.59 -8.56
CA TYR A 27 5.63 -8.12 -7.96
C TYR A 27 5.93 -9.28 -7.03
N SER A 28 5.17 -9.35 -5.93
CA SER A 28 5.09 -10.55 -5.11
C SER A 28 4.36 -11.69 -5.84
N ALA A 29 4.41 -12.86 -5.23
CA ALA A 29 3.47 -13.93 -5.55
C ALA A 29 2.02 -13.45 -5.35
N LYS A 30 1.10 -14.08 -6.09
CA LYS A 30 -0.34 -13.84 -5.96
C LYS A 30 -0.87 -14.53 -4.70
N GLU A 31 -1.62 -13.82 -3.89
CA GLU A 31 -2.34 -14.36 -2.74
C GLU A 31 -3.85 -14.15 -2.93
N PHE A 32 -4.68 -15.03 -2.36
CA PHE A 32 -6.13 -14.89 -2.41
C PHE A 32 -6.66 -14.53 -1.02
N HIS A 33 -7.32 -13.38 -0.93
CA HIS A 33 -7.97 -12.91 0.30
C HIS A 33 -9.34 -12.35 -0.05
N CYS A 34 -10.38 -12.74 0.70
CA CYS A 34 -11.77 -12.38 0.41
C CYS A 34 -12.20 -12.75 -1.03
N ASP A 35 -11.72 -13.90 -1.53
CA ASP A 35 -11.94 -14.38 -2.91
C ASP A 35 -11.43 -13.43 -4.02
N ILE A 36 -10.57 -12.47 -3.64
CA ILE A 36 -9.93 -11.52 -4.54
C ILE A 36 -8.44 -11.87 -4.65
N PRO A 37 -7.87 -11.96 -5.87
CA PRO A 37 -6.44 -12.14 -6.06
C PRO A 37 -5.69 -10.83 -5.86
N TRP A 38 -4.77 -10.80 -4.91
CA TRP A 38 -3.93 -9.67 -4.56
C TRP A 38 -2.45 -9.94 -4.86
N LYS A 39 -1.69 -8.88 -5.12
CA LYS A 39 -0.22 -8.87 -5.16
C LYS A 39 0.30 -7.60 -4.50
N LEU A 40 1.46 -7.67 -3.86
CA LEU A 40 2.24 -6.48 -3.55
C LEU A 40 3.13 -6.15 -4.75
N ALA A 41 3.37 -4.87 -4.99
CA ALA A 41 4.33 -4.43 -5.99
C ALA A 41 5.18 -3.29 -5.46
N ILE A 42 6.43 -3.22 -5.93
CA ILE A 42 7.30 -2.06 -5.75
C ILE A 42 7.73 -1.49 -7.09
N LEU A 43 7.94 -0.18 -7.11
CA LEU A 43 8.48 0.56 -8.24
C LEU A 43 9.61 1.46 -7.74
N PRO A 44 10.87 1.02 -7.89
CA PRO A 44 12.03 1.85 -7.61
C PRO A 44 12.05 3.06 -8.55
N LYS A 45 12.44 4.20 -8.00
CA LYS A 45 12.70 5.45 -8.72
C LYS A 45 14.01 6.01 -8.19
N SER A 46 14.64 6.86 -9.01
CA SER A 46 15.85 7.59 -8.60
C SER A 46 15.67 8.40 -7.31
N THR A 47 14.44 8.82 -6.98
CA THR A 47 14.12 9.61 -5.78
C THR A 47 13.49 8.83 -4.63
N GLY A 48 13.22 7.53 -4.79
CA GLY A 48 12.57 6.74 -3.74
C GLY A 48 11.92 5.45 -4.22
N LEU A 49 10.96 4.98 -3.43
CA LEU A 49 10.28 3.71 -3.67
C LEU A 49 8.77 3.90 -3.55
N TYR A 50 8.03 3.48 -4.58
CA TYR A 50 6.59 3.35 -4.48
C TYR A 50 6.21 1.91 -4.14
N VAL A 51 5.21 1.75 -3.28
CA VAL A 51 4.65 0.46 -2.86
C VAL A 51 3.17 0.44 -3.22
N TYR A 52 2.71 -0.67 -3.78
CA TYR A 52 1.34 -0.84 -4.27
C TYR A 52 0.72 -2.13 -3.74
N LEU A 53 -0.57 -2.05 -3.41
CA LEU A 53 -1.45 -3.22 -3.31
C LEU A 53 -2.20 -3.34 -4.65
N VAL A 54 -1.99 -4.45 -5.35
CA VAL A 54 -2.51 -4.68 -6.71
C VAL A 54 -3.59 -5.74 -6.68
N CYS A 55 -4.81 -5.35 -7.02
CA CYS A 55 -5.88 -6.30 -7.34
C CYS A 55 -5.61 -6.90 -8.73
N SER A 56 -5.32 -8.19 -8.79
CA SER A 56 -5.04 -8.93 -10.03
C SER A 56 -6.31 -9.62 -10.59
N LYS A 57 -7.50 -9.14 -10.21
CA LYS A 57 -8.76 -9.70 -10.70
C LYS A 57 -8.93 -9.28 -12.16
N PHE A 58 -8.73 -10.22 -13.08
CA PHE A 58 -9.05 -10.01 -14.49
C PHE A 58 -10.56 -9.98 -14.66
N VAL A 59 -11.10 -8.87 -15.16
CA VAL A 59 -12.53 -8.82 -15.51
C VAL A 59 -12.66 -8.24 -16.91
N LYS A 60 -13.08 -9.09 -17.85
CA LYS A 60 -13.25 -8.73 -19.26
C LYS A 60 -14.57 -8.01 -19.56
N SER A 61 -15.53 -7.94 -18.62
CA SER A 61 -16.88 -7.45 -18.95
C SER A 61 -17.70 -6.80 -17.80
N GLU A 62 -17.23 -6.81 -16.56
CA GLU A 62 -17.97 -6.22 -15.43
C GLU A 62 -17.09 -5.20 -14.68
N SER A 63 -17.63 -4.01 -14.46
CA SER A 63 -17.01 -3.04 -13.57
C SER A 63 -17.24 -3.49 -12.12
N PHE A 64 -16.17 -3.50 -11.33
CA PHE A 64 -16.26 -3.74 -9.90
C PHE A 64 -15.40 -2.72 -9.16
N SER A 65 -15.77 -2.43 -7.92
CA SER A 65 -14.97 -1.68 -6.97
C SER A 65 -14.79 -2.51 -5.71
N ILE A 66 -13.72 -2.22 -4.98
CA ILE A 66 -13.46 -2.81 -3.66
C ILE A 66 -13.32 -1.64 -2.72
N ASP A 67 -14.17 -1.59 -1.70
CA ASP A 67 -14.00 -0.67 -0.58
C ASP A 67 -13.12 -1.35 0.47
N ALA A 68 -11.97 -0.75 0.77
CA ALA A 68 -10.99 -1.31 1.69
C ALA A 68 -10.19 -0.19 2.37
N ARG A 69 -9.93 -0.39 3.66
CA ARG A 69 -8.94 0.40 4.40
C ARG A 69 -7.60 -0.33 4.33
N VAL A 70 -6.56 0.39 3.91
CA VAL A 70 -5.23 -0.17 3.69
C VAL A 70 -4.20 0.57 4.52
N GLU A 71 -3.47 -0.18 5.33
CA GLU A 71 -2.28 0.30 6.03
C GLU A 71 -1.06 -0.38 5.41
N MET A 72 -0.09 0.42 4.96
CA MET A 72 1.15 -0.07 4.35
C MET A 72 2.36 0.40 5.15
N GLY A 73 3.31 -0.51 5.33
CA GLY A 73 4.61 -0.24 5.93
C GLY A 73 5.69 -1.06 5.24
N TYR A 74 6.92 -0.56 5.27
CA TYR A 74 8.09 -1.31 4.83
C TYR A 74 9.12 -1.34 5.96
N PHE A 75 9.88 -2.43 6.00
CA PHE A 75 10.88 -2.69 7.02
C PHE A 75 12.22 -2.91 6.35
N LYS A 76 13.26 -2.27 6.88
CA LYS A 76 14.65 -2.51 6.48
C LYS A 76 15.35 -3.19 7.66
N ASP A 77 16.02 -4.32 7.41
CA ASP A 77 16.86 -5.05 8.36
C ASP A 77 16.17 -5.62 9.62
N GLY A 78 14.88 -5.98 9.53
CA GLY A 78 14.17 -6.68 10.62
C GLY A 78 13.85 -5.82 11.86
N GLU A 79 14.42 -4.62 11.96
CA GLU A 79 13.96 -3.60 12.89
C GLU A 79 12.75 -2.86 12.29
N ALA A 80 11.66 -2.86 13.06
CA ALA A 80 10.53 -1.99 12.81
C ALA A 80 11.00 -0.54 12.94
N ASN A 81 11.45 0.06 11.84
CA ASN A 81 11.36 1.50 11.73
C ASN A 81 9.86 1.78 11.86
N SER A 82 9.47 2.40 12.99
CA SER A 82 8.13 2.94 13.24
C SER A 82 7.58 3.50 11.93
N PRO A 83 6.29 3.30 11.60
CA PRO A 83 5.73 3.79 10.35
C PRO A 83 6.12 5.26 10.19
N LYS A 84 7.12 5.52 9.33
CA LYS A 84 7.48 6.88 8.98
C LYS A 84 6.29 7.34 8.20
N SER A 85 5.45 8.12 8.86
CA SER A 85 4.22 8.73 8.36
C SER A 85 4.26 8.78 6.85
N ILE A 86 3.41 7.99 6.20
CA ILE A 86 3.13 8.22 4.79
C ILE A 86 2.40 9.56 4.79
N ILE A 87 3.15 10.65 4.68
CA ILE A 87 2.63 11.96 4.31
C ILE A 87 2.49 11.86 2.80
N PRO A 88 1.27 11.90 2.24
CA PRO A 88 1.13 11.94 0.80
C PRO A 88 1.90 13.13 0.24
N ALA A 89 2.69 12.89 -0.80
CA ALA A 89 3.59 13.88 -1.34
C ALA A 89 2.86 15.10 -1.97
N ASP A 90 1.54 15.00 -2.18
CA ASP A 90 0.74 16.07 -2.76
C ASP A 90 -0.73 16.05 -2.24
N SER A 91 -1.20 17.22 -1.80
CA SER A 91 -2.60 17.52 -1.45
C SER A 91 -3.61 17.21 -2.55
N LYS A 92 -3.18 17.09 -3.81
CA LYS A 92 -4.07 16.82 -4.95
C LYS A 92 -4.65 15.42 -5.00
N GLN A 93 -4.13 14.48 -4.21
CA GLN A 93 -4.60 13.08 -4.18
C GLN A 93 -5.77 12.85 -3.23
N PHE A 94 -6.12 13.84 -2.40
CA PHE A 94 -7.19 13.73 -1.41
C PHE A 94 -8.05 14.98 -1.43
N ASP A 95 -9.31 14.83 -1.03
CA ASP A 95 -10.16 15.99 -0.75
C ASP A 95 -9.52 16.86 0.36
N SER A 96 -9.71 18.18 0.27
CA SER A 96 -9.04 19.16 1.14
C SER A 96 -9.34 18.93 2.63
N ASP A 97 -10.52 18.41 2.95
CA ASP A 97 -10.95 18.22 4.33
C ASP A 97 -10.37 16.93 4.91
N LEU A 98 -10.28 15.89 4.09
CA LEU A 98 -9.56 14.66 4.42
C LEU A 98 -8.06 14.94 4.62
N TRP A 99 -7.48 15.83 3.81
CA TRP A 99 -6.08 16.25 3.94
C TRP A 99 -5.80 16.95 5.28
N LYS A 100 -6.68 17.87 5.70
CA LYS A 100 -6.56 18.58 6.97
C LYS A 100 -6.68 17.63 8.17
N GLU A 101 -7.60 16.67 8.10
CA GLU A 101 -7.80 15.68 9.17
C GLU A 101 -6.55 14.79 9.35
N LEU A 102 -5.97 14.32 8.24
CA LEU A 102 -4.75 13.52 8.26
C LEU A 102 -3.55 14.31 8.82
N CYS A 103 -3.42 15.59 8.47
CA CYS A 103 -2.36 16.47 9.00
C CYS A 103 -2.53 16.73 10.51
N GLN A 104 -3.75 16.90 11.00
CA GLN A 104 -4.01 17.11 12.42
C GLN A 104 -3.71 15.85 13.23
N LYS A 105 -4.12 14.68 12.72
CA LYS A 105 -3.87 13.39 13.37
C LYS A 105 -2.37 13.07 13.45
N SER A 106 -1.60 13.37 12.41
CA SER A 106 -0.14 13.14 12.43
C SER A 106 0.59 14.03 13.43
N LEU A 107 0.16 15.29 13.61
CA LEU A 107 0.72 16.20 14.61
C LEU A 107 0.42 15.77 16.05
N THR A 108 -0.72 15.12 16.29
CA THR A 108 -1.08 14.60 17.62
C THR A 108 -0.36 13.30 18.00
N LEU A 109 0.15 12.56 17.01
CA LEU A 109 0.91 11.32 17.20
C LEU A 109 2.40 11.56 17.53
N SER A 110 2.88 12.81 17.44
CA SER A 110 4.28 13.22 17.73
C SER A 110 4.49 13.78 19.14
N LYS A 111 3.64 13.43 20.12
CA LYS A 111 3.82 13.78 21.54
C LYS A 111 3.96 12.55 22.41
#